data_AF-A0A401FLZ3-F1
#
_entry.id   AF-A0A401FLZ3-F1
#
_cell.length_a   1.000
_cell.length_b   1.000
_cell.length_c   1.000
_cell.angle_alpha   90.00
_cell.angle_beta   90.00
_cell.angle_gamma   90.00
#
_symmetry.space_group_name_H-M   'P 1'
#
loop_
_entity.id
_entity.type
_entity.pdbx_description
1 polymer ?
#
loop_
_entity_poly.entity_id
_entity_poly.type
_entity_poly.pdbx_seq_one_letter_code
_entity_poly.pdbx_strand_id
1 'polypeptide(L)'
;MTGRQKAVLWLFGLTFLIMIMGLIPWDSINSSWTFFNDFTKWLTGIPVLGNLIGSNLTPFGSWYFTEITTLFFLMAVIIMFIFKMKESTFITAFMNGMNDFMGVAIVVAVARGIQVIMNDGNITATVLHWGESGLSGLSSVVFIILTYIFYIPMSFLIPSTSGLAAATMGIIGPMGKFAGVDPSLVVTAYQSASGWVNLITPTSGVVMGALAIAHVDITVWWKFTFKLMALLLIATAIFLGVMAVI
;
A
#
# COMPACT_ATOMS: atom_id res chain seq x y z
N MET A 1 -4.80 32.22 7.16
CA MET A 1 -5.16 30.99 7.91
C MET A 1 -5.51 31.35 9.33
N THR A 2 -6.66 30.91 9.83
CA THR A 2 -7.10 31.16 11.22
C THR A 2 -6.33 30.28 12.22
N GLY A 3 -6.35 30.64 13.51
CA GLY A 3 -5.72 29.82 14.55
C GLY A 3 -6.28 28.38 14.61
N ARG A 4 -7.58 28.21 14.34
CA ARG A 4 -8.22 26.88 14.27
C ARG A 4 -7.76 26.08 13.05
N GLN A 5 -7.62 26.71 11.88
CA GLN A 5 -7.08 26.04 10.70
C GLN A 5 -5.64 25.57 10.93
N LYS A 6 -4.81 26.38 11.61
CA LYS A 6 -3.45 25.96 11.99
C LYS A 6 -3.49 24.76 12.95
N ALA A 7 -4.37 24.77 13.95
CA ALA A 7 -4.52 23.64 14.88
C ALA A 7 -4.92 22.35 14.15
N VAL A 8 -5.88 22.41 13.22
CA VAL A 8 -6.30 21.26 12.41
C VAL A 8 -5.14 20.70 11.58
N LEU A 9 -4.33 21.56 10.95
CA LEU A 9 -3.18 21.11 10.17
C LEU A 9 -2.09 20.48 11.04
N TRP A 10 -1.86 21.02 12.23
CA TRP A 10 -0.95 20.40 13.20
C TRP A 10 -1.44 19.04 13.65
N LEU A 11 -2.74 18.91 13.97
CA LEU A 11 -3.33 17.62 14.32
C LEU A 11 -3.24 16.62 13.17
N PHE A 12 -3.53 17.06 11.95
CA PHE A 12 -3.42 16.23 10.76
C PHE A 12 -1.97 15.73 10.58
N GLY A 13 -0.99 16.63 10.60
CA GLY A 13 0.44 16.26 10.53
C GLY A 13 0.87 15.32 11.67
N LEU A 14 0.42 15.59 12.90
CA LEU A 14 0.68 14.73 14.06
C LEU A 14 0.06 13.34 13.88
N THR A 15 -1.12 13.24 13.29
CA THR A 15 -1.78 11.95 13.00
C THR A 15 -0.90 11.10 12.09
N PHE A 16 -0.33 11.68 11.04
CA PHE A 16 0.60 10.97 10.16
C PHE A 16 1.89 10.58 10.87
N LEU A 17 2.43 11.44 11.74
CA LEU A 17 3.62 11.10 12.53
C LEU A 17 3.33 9.92 13.48
N ILE A 18 2.18 9.93 14.16
CA ILE A 18 1.74 8.83 15.03
C ILE A 18 1.58 7.54 14.22
N MET A 19 0.94 7.61 13.05
CA MET A 19 0.80 6.46 12.15
C MET A 19 2.17 5.87 11.76
N ILE A 20 3.10 6.73 11.32
CA ILE A 20 4.45 6.30 10.91
C ILE A 20 5.18 5.64 12.09
N MET A 21 5.17 6.27 13.26
CA MET A 21 5.83 5.71 14.44
C MET A 21 5.15 4.43 14.94
N GLY A 22 3.83 4.30 14.77
CA GLY A 22 3.08 3.10 15.13
C GLY A 22 3.37 1.88 14.24
N LEU A 23 3.87 2.11 13.03
CA LEU A 23 4.23 1.08 12.05
C LEU A 23 5.69 0.60 12.14
N ILE A 24 6.55 1.34 12.85
CA ILE A 24 7.98 1.00 12.95
C ILE A 24 8.17 -0.07 14.03
N PRO A 25 8.70 -1.26 13.70
CA PRO A 25 8.93 -2.32 14.69
C PRO A 25 10.16 -2.02 15.55
N TRP A 26 9.98 -1.15 16.54
CA TRP A 26 11.05 -0.61 17.40
C TRP A 26 11.87 -1.67 18.12
N ASP A 27 11.22 -2.74 18.56
CA ASP A 27 11.82 -3.88 19.25
C ASP A 27 12.69 -4.76 18.32
N SER A 28 12.34 -4.84 17.04
CA SER A 28 13.17 -5.50 16.03
C SER A 28 14.42 -4.70 15.65
N ILE A 29 14.36 -3.36 15.78
CA ILE A 29 15.49 -2.47 15.51
C ILE A 29 16.51 -2.54 16.64
N ASN A 30 16.03 -2.53 17.89
CA ASN A 30 16.86 -2.71 19.07
C ASN A 30 16.07 -3.44 20.14
N SER A 31 16.56 -4.62 20.53
CA SER A 31 15.92 -5.48 21.53
C SER A 31 15.80 -4.86 22.92
N SER A 32 16.52 -3.76 23.19
CA SER A 32 16.38 -2.97 24.44
C SER A 32 15.27 -1.92 24.39
N TRP A 33 14.70 -1.64 23.21
CA TRP A 33 13.65 -0.62 23.03
C TRP A 33 12.25 -1.21 23.23
N THR A 34 12.00 -1.73 24.42
CA THR A 34 10.71 -2.35 24.80
C THR A 34 9.70 -1.36 25.38
N PHE A 35 10.04 -0.07 25.47
CA PHE A 35 9.22 0.96 26.12
C PHE A 35 7.74 0.91 25.70
N PHE A 36 7.45 0.84 24.40
CA PHE A 36 6.07 0.82 23.90
C PHE A 36 5.33 -0.47 24.27
N ASN A 37 6.03 -1.60 24.26
CA ASN A 37 5.49 -2.90 24.68
C ASN A 37 5.19 -2.90 26.18
N ASP A 38 6.12 -2.39 26.99
CA ASP A 38 5.99 -2.36 28.45
C ASP A 38 4.95 -1.32 28.91
N PHE A 39 4.89 -0.17 28.25
CA PHE A 39 3.86 0.84 28.49
C PHE A 39 2.46 0.30 28.16
N THR A 40 2.31 -0.42 27.05
CA THR A 40 1.02 -1.02 26.66
C THR A 40 0.60 -2.08 27.68
N LYS A 41 1.52 -2.94 28.12
CA LYS A 41 1.27 -3.93 29.19
C LYS A 41 0.91 -3.28 30.53
N TRP A 42 1.57 -2.18 30.89
CA TRP A 42 1.24 -1.42 32.08
C TRP A 42 -0.16 -0.82 31.98
N LEU A 43 -0.52 -0.23 30.84
CA LEU A 43 -1.82 0.40 30.62
C LEU A 43 -2.97 -0.61 30.66
N THR A 44 -2.81 -1.77 30.00
CA THR A 44 -3.81 -2.85 30.02
C THR A 44 -3.88 -3.58 31.36
N GLY A 45 -2.80 -3.53 32.16
CA GLY A 45 -2.75 -4.12 33.50
C GLY A 45 -3.52 -3.35 34.57
N ILE A 46 -3.94 -2.11 34.32
CA ILE A 46 -4.74 -1.32 35.27
C ILE A 46 -6.20 -1.80 35.21
N PRO A 47 -6.80 -2.32 36.31
CA PRO A 47 -8.10 -2.99 36.27
C PRO A 47 -9.28 -2.16 35.71
N VAL A 48 -9.25 -0.84 35.87
CA VAL A 48 -10.31 0.06 35.36
C VAL A 48 -10.05 0.47 33.91
N LEU A 49 -8.80 0.82 33.58
CA LEU A 49 -8.43 1.28 32.23
C LEU A 49 -8.34 0.12 31.23
N GLY A 50 -7.85 -1.05 31.64
CA GLY A 50 -7.78 -2.25 30.80
C GLY A 50 -9.15 -2.78 30.37
N ASN A 51 -10.16 -2.68 31.24
CA ASN A 51 -11.54 -3.04 30.88
C ASN A 51 -12.22 -1.99 29.98
N LEU A 52 -11.82 -0.72 30.06
CA LEU A 52 -12.39 0.37 29.26
C LEU A 52 -11.75 0.49 27.87
N ILE A 53 -10.43 0.33 27.79
CA ILE A 53 -9.65 0.47 26.54
C ILE A 53 -9.52 -0.87 25.81
N GLY A 54 -9.79 -1.99 26.49
CA GLY A 54 -9.68 -3.34 25.98
C GLY A 54 -8.31 -3.96 26.30
N SER A 55 -8.32 -5.22 26.72
CA SER A 55 -7.11 -5.96 27.10
C SER A 55 -6.20 -6.34 25.92
N ASN A 56 -6.67 -6.16 24.69
CA ASN A 56 -5.96 -6.48 23.44
C ASN A 56 -5.43 -5.23 22.72
N LEU A 57 -4.94 -4.23 23.47
CA LEU A 57 -4.27 -3.08 22.88
C LEU A 57 -2.98 -3.54 22.18
N THR A 58 -2.93 -3.33 20.87
CA THR A 58 -1.74 -3.58 20.05
C THR A 58 -0.67 -2.53 20.37
N PRO A 59 0.53 -2.94 20.81
CA PRO A 59 1.61 -2.01 21.13
C PRO A 59 2.03 -1.15 19.96
N PHE A 60 2.50 0.06 20.28
CA PHE A 60 3.08 0.96 19.31
C PHE A 60 4.30 0.31 18.64
N GLY A 61 4.31 0.27 17.31
CA GLY A 61 5.31 -0.42 16.50
C GLY A 61 4.85 -1.76 15.90
N SER A 62 3.68 -2.24 16.34
CA SER A 62 3.02 -3.44 15.80
C SER A 62 1.66 -3.15 15.18
N TRP A 63 1.36 -1.88 14.91
CA TRP A 63 0.07 -1.47 14.36
C TRP A 63 -0.10 -1.96 12.92
N TYR A 64 -1.35 -2.28 12.57
CA TYR A 64 -1.72 -2.60 11.21
C TYR A 64 -3.00 -1.86 10.82
N PHE A 65 -3.80 -2.43 9.91
CA PHE A 65 -5.00 -1.77 9.38
C PHE A 65 -5.96 -1.30 10.47
N THR A 66 -6.27 -2.12 11.47
CA THR A 66 -7.28 -1.81 12.49
C THR A 66 -6.90 -0.58 13.31
N GLU A 67 -5.68 -0.52 13.82
CA GLU A 67 -5.20 0.58 14.66
C GLU A 67 -5.08 1.87 13.84
N ILE A 68 -4.60 1.78 12.60
CA ILE A 68 -4.50 2.95 11.70
C ILE A 68 -5.89 3.50 11.38
N THR A 69 -6.85 2.64 11.01
CA THR A 69 -8.23 3.08 10.76
C THR A 69 -8.85 3.72 11.99
N THR A 70 -8.62 3.14 13.17
CA THR A 70 -9.11 3.69 14.45
C THR A 70 -8.48 5.05 14.75
N LEU A 71 -7.17 5.21 14.53
CA LEU A 71 -6.46 6.48 14.68
C LEU A 71 -7.08 7.58 13.80
N PHE A 72 -7.22 7.33 12.49
CA PHE A 72 -7.76 8.32 11.56
C PHE A 72 -9.23 8.65 11.86
N PHE A 73 -10.03 7.66 12.25
CA PHE A 73 -11.41 7.89 12.67
C PHE A 73 -11.49 8.77 13.92
N LEU A 74 -10.73 8.44 14.98
CA LEU A 74 -10.68 9.22 16.20
C LEU A 74 -10.18 10.65 15.93
N MET A 75 -9.14 10.79 15.12
CA MET A 75 -8.59 12.10 14.76
C MET A 75 -9.56 12.94 13.93
N ALA A 76 -10.37 12.33 13.07
CA ALA A 76 -11.45 13.04 12.36
C ALA A 76 -12.46 13.65 13.35
N VAL A 77 -12.86 12.89 14.37
CA VAL A 77 -13.75 13.36 15.44
C VAL A 77 -13.09 14.46 16.28
N ILE A 78 -11.81 14.31 16.65
CA ILE A 78 -11.07 15.35 17.39
C ILE A 78 -10.99 16.65 16.57
N ILE A 79 -10.69 16.54 15.26
CA ILE A 79 -10.62 17.70 14.35
C ILE A 79 -11.97 18.43 14.28
N MET A 80 -13.09 17.69 14.25
CA MET A 80 -14.43 18.28 14.29
C MET A 80 -14.62 19.17 15.52
N PHE A 81 -14.25 18.68 16.72
CA PHE A 81 -14.35 19.46 17.96
C PHE A 81 -13.43 20.67 17.99
N ILE A 82 -12.16 20.53 17.59
CA ILE A 82 -11.18 21.64 17.58
C ILE A 82 -11.60 22.73 16.59
N PHE A 83 -12.07 22.33 15.41
CA PHE A 83 -12.54 23.27 14.41
C PHE A 83 -13.89 23.92 14.82
N LYS A 84 -14.61 23.32 15.77
CA LYS A 84 -15.99 23.63 16.15
C LYS A 84 -16.94 23.48 14.96
N MET A 85 -16.75 22.42 14.19
CA MET A 85 -17.61 22.07 13.06
C MET A 85 -18.96 21.58 13.59
N LYS A 86 -20.07 22.00 12.94
CA LYS A 86 -21.39 21.46 13.25
C LYS A 86 -21.43 19.96 12.90
N GLU A 87 -22.17 19.20 13.70
CA GLU A 87 -22.29 17.75 13.51
C GLU A 87 -22.84 17.36 12.14
N SER A 88 -23.90 18.03 11.68
CA SER A 88 -24.45 17.78 10.34
C SER A 88 -23.43 18.03 9.23
N THR A 89 -22.58 19.06 9.37
CA THR A 89 -21.53 19.35 8.39
C THR A 89 -20.44 18.28 8.42
N PHE A 90 -20.05 17.83 9.61
CA PHE A 90 -19.05 16.77 9.76
C PHE A 90 -19.54 15.43 9.19
N ILE A 91 -20.76 15.01 9.53
CA ILE A 91 -21.34 13.76 9.01
C ILE A 91 -21.42 13.82 7.48
N THR A 92 -21.92 14.92 6.90
CA THR A 92 -21.97 15.07 5.44
C THR A 92 -20.56 15.03 4.82
N ALA A 93 -19.58 15.72 5.40
CA ALA A 93 -18.20 15.69 4.91
C ALA A 93 -17.58 14.29 4.99
N PHE A 94 -17.82 13.58 6.09
CA PHE A 94 -17.34 12.22 6.31
C PHE A 94 -17.97 11.24 5.31
N MET A 95 -19.30 11.31 5.12
CA MET A 95 -20.03 10.47 4.16
C MET A 95 -19.60 10.74 2.71
N ASN A 96 -19.33 12.01 2.36
CA ASN A 96 -18.79 12.36 1.04
C ASN A 96 -17.41 11.73 0.84
N GLY A 97 -16.53 11.82 1.83
CA GLY A 97 -15.23 11.15 1.78
C GLY A 97 -15.33 9.62 1.63
N MET A 98 -16.29 8.98 2.32
CA MET A 98 -16.56 7.55 2.13
C MET A 98 -17.04 7.22 0.72
N ASN A 99 -17.88 8.08 0.13
CA ASN A 99 -18.41 7.89 -1.22
C ASN A 99 -17.29 7.84 -2.27
N ASP A 100 -16.28 8.72 -2.14
CA ASP A 100 -15.12 8.75 -3.02
C ASP A 100 -14.35 7.40 -3.06
N PHE A 101 -14.43 6.61 -1.98
CA PHE A 101 -13.80 5.28 -1.90
C PHE A 101 -14.75 4.11 -2.21
N MET A 102 -16.05 4.34 -2.44
CA MET A 102 -17.04 3.29 -2.66
C MET A 102 -16.70 2.42 -3.89
N GLY A 103 -16.25 3.06 -4.98
CA GLY A 103 -15.82 2.35 -6.19
C GLY A 103 -14.64 1.41 -5.92
N VAL A 104 -13.64 1.88 -5.16
CA VAL A 104 -12.47 1.07 -4.78
C VAL A 104 -12.89 -0.09 -3.86
N ALA A 105 -13.77 0.15 -2.90
CA ALA A 105 -14.26 -0.87 -1.98
C ALA A 105 -14.97 -2.03 -2.69
N ILE A 106 -15.83 -1.72 -3.67
CA ILE A 106 -16.52 -2.73 -4.48
C ILE A 106 -15.53 -3.55 -5.29
N VAL A 107 -14.57 -2.91 -5.95
CA VAL A 107 -13.55 -3.59 -6.77
C VAL A 107 -12.70 -4.53 -5.91
N VAL A 108 -12.29 -4.10 -4.70
CA VAL A 108 -11.54 -4.95 -3.76
C VAL A 108 -12.38 -6.13 -3.27
N ALA A 109 -13.66 -5.92 -2.96
CA ALA A 109 -14.57 -6.99 -2.55
C ALA A 109 -14.75 -8.05 -3.66
N VAL A 110 -14.94 -7.61 -4.91
CA VAL A 110 -15.05 -8.50 -6.08
C VAL A 110 -13.75 -9.26 -6.31
N ALA A 111 -12.60 -8.58 -6.25
CA ALA A 111 -11.29 -9.22 -6.39
C ALA A 111 -11.07 -10.32 -5.34
N ARG A 112 -11.51 -10.07 -4.10
CA ARG A 112 -11.47 -11.08 -3.04
C ARG A 112 -12.44 -12.23 -3.32
N GLY A 113 -13.65 -11.94 -3.82
CA GLY A 113 -14.62 -12.95 -4.22
C GLY A 113 -14.09 -13.88 -5.33
N ILE A 114 -13.43 -13.33 -6.35
CA ILE A 114 -12.79 -14.12 -7.42
C ILE A 114 -11.75 -15.08 -6.82
N GLN A 115 -10.89 -14.60 -5.92
CA GLN A 115 -9.89 -15.47 -5.26
C GLN A 115 -10.55 -16.61 -4.48
N VAL A 116 -11.63 -16.34 -3.75
CA VAL A 116 -12.37 -17.37 -3.00
C VAL A 116 -12.92 -18.41 -3.96
N ILE A 117 -13.60 -17.99 -5.03
CA ILE A 117 -14.14 -18.91 -6.06
C ILE A 117 -13.03 -19.72 -6.74
N MET A 118 -11.90 -19.10 -7.05
CA MET A 118 -10.77 -19.79 -7.67
C MET A 118 -10.17 -20.85 -6.76
N ASN A 119 -10.06 -20.57 -5.47
CA ASN A 119 -9.56 -21.52 -4.47
C ASN A 119 -10.56 -22.66 -4.24
N ASP A 120 -11.82 -22.33 -3.97
CA ASP A 120 -12.86 -23.33 -3.67
C ASP A 120 -13.21 -24.18 -4.90
N GLY A 121 -13.13 -23.59 -6.09
CA GLY A 121 -13.36 -24.27 -7.37
C GLY A 121 -12.17 -25.08 -7.90
N ASN A 122 -11.06 -25.18 -7.17
CA ASN A 122 -9.80 -25.80 -7.61
C ASN A 122 -9.25 -25.23 -8.94
N ILE A 123 -9.69 -24.04 -9.35
CA ILE A 123 -9.15 -23.33 -10.51
C ILE A 123 -7.72 -22.92 -10.22
N THR A 124 -7.43 -22.45 -9.00
CA THR A 124 -6.07 -22.16 -8.53
C THR A 124 -5.16 -23.38 -8.71
N ALA A 125 -5.64 -24.59 -8.36
CA ALA A 125 -4.89 -25.84 -8.53
C ALA A 125 -4.70 -26.25 -10.01
N THR A 126 -5.65 -25.89 -10.88
CA THR A 126 -5.55 -26.17 -12.32
C THR A 126 -4.58 -25.21 -13.00
N VAL A 127 -4.70 -23.90 -12.74
CA VAL A 127 -3.74 -22.88 -13.20
C VAL A 127 -2.34 -23.21 -12.69
N LEU A 128 -2.26 -23.68 -11.44
CA LEU A 128 -1.05 -24.24 -10.85
C LEU A 128 -0.48 -25.39 -11.69
N HIS A 129 -1.23 -26.45 -11.97
CA HIS A 129 -0.71 -27.60 -12.71
C HIS A 129 -0.22 -27.23 -14.12
N TRP A 130 -0.94 -26.32 -14.80
CA TRP A 130 -0.53 -25.78 -16.09
C TRP A 130 0.68 -24.86 -15.98
N GLY A 131 0.77 -24.07 -14.90
CA GLY A 131 1.91 -23.26 -14.55
C GLY A 131 3.15 -24.10 -14.27
N GLU A 132 3.06 -25.14 -13.45
CA GLU A 132 4.14 -26.11 -13.20
C GLU A 132 4.59 -26.79 -14.48
N SER A 133 3.67 -27.16 -15.37
CA SER A 133 3.99 -27.83 -16.64
C SER A 133 4.55 -26.88 -17.71
N GLY A 134 4.10 -25.62 -17.73
CA GLY A 134 4.54 -24.60 -18.70
C GLY A 134 5.75 -23.78 -18.25
N LEU A 135 5.98 -23.72 -16.93
CA LEU A 135 7.13 -23.06 -16.29
C LEU A 135 8.13 -24.09 -15.74
N SER A 136 7.95 -25.40 -15.98
CA SER A 136 8.92 -26.41 -15.60
C SER A 136 10.28 -26.07 -16.22
N GLY A 137 11.24 -25.70 -15.37
CA GLY A 137 12.59 -25.30 -15.79
C GLY A 137 12.85 -23.78 -15.82
N LEU A 138 11.85 -22.93 -15.56
CA LEU A 138 12.06 -21.50 -15.34
C LEU A 138 12.56 -21.24 -13.92
N SER A 139 13.68 -20.53 -13.78
CA SER A 139 14.19 -20.16 -12.46
C SER A 139 13.34 -19.06 -11.81
N SER A 140 13.29 -19.03 -10.47
CA SER A 140 12.61 -18.00 -9.68
C SER A 140 12.99 -16.58 -10.12
N VAL A 141 14.27 -16.39 -10.49
CA VAL A 141 14.82 -15.14 -11.03
C VAL A 141 14.15 -14.74 -12.34
N VAL A 142 14.01 -15.66 -13.29
CA VAL A 142 13.40 -15.33 -14.58
C VAL A 142 11.91 -15.07 -14.41
N PHE A 143 11.22 -15.84 -13.55
CA PHE A 143 9.82 -15.59 -13.25
C PHE A 143 9.56 -14.17 -12.72
N ILE A 144 10.34 -13.72 -11.73
CA ILE A 144 10.11 -12.40 -11.14
C ILE A 144 10.46 -11.26 -12.10
N ILE A 145 11.49 -11.44 -12.94
CA ILE A 145 11.86 -10.46 -13.98
C ILE A 145 10.77 -10.37 -15.04
N LEU A 146 10.23 -11.50 -15.51
CA LEU A 146 9.11 -11.51 -16.44
C LEU A 146 7.85 -10.89 -15.83
N THR A 147 7.60 -11.13 -14.55
CA THR A 147 6.51 -10.49 -13.81
C THR A 147 6.68 -8.97 -13.77
N TYR A 148 7.89 -8.49 -13.47
CA TYR A 148 8.22 -7.06 -13.50
C TYR A 148 7.99 -6.46 -14.90
N ILE A 149 8.51 -7.11 -15.94
CA ILE A 149 8.35 -6.66 -17.34
C ILE A 149 6.89 -6.67 -17.76
N PHE A 150 6.10 -7.67 -17.35
CA PHE A 150 4.67 -7.76 -17.63
C PHE A 150 3.89 -6.59 -17.03
N TYR A 151 4.23 -6.18 -15.81
CA TYR A 151 3.53 -5.09 -15.13
C TYR A 151 3.85 -3.69 -15.68
N ILE A 152 4.94 -3.51 -16.44
CA ILE A 152 5.27 -2.23 -17.09
C ILE A 152 4.18 -1.81 -18.10
N PRO A 153 3.90 -2.55 -19.18
CA PRO A 153 2.84 -2.18 -20.12
C PRO A 153 1.45 -2.20 -19.45
N MET A 154 1.21 -3.11 -18.49
CA MET A 154 -0.07 -3.14 -17.76
C MET A 154 -0.30 -1.88 -16.93
N SER A 155 0.73 -1.35 -16.28
CA SER A 155 0.64 -0.11 -15.51
C SER A 155 0.45 1.12 -16.40
N PHE A 156 0.88 1.05 -17.67
CA PHE A 156 0.58 2.07 -18.66
C PHE A 156 -0.91 2.04 -19.05
N LEU A 157 -1.45 0.83 -19.29
CA LEU A 157 -2.84 0.61 -19.71
C LEU A 157 -3.85 0.84 -18.57
N ILE A 158 -3.48 0.48 -17.34
CA ILE A 158 -4.29 0.64 -16.12
C ILE A 158 -3.47 1.50 -15.13
N PRO A 159 -3.55 2.85 -15.23
CA PRO A 159 -2.76 3.75 -14.38
C PRO A 159 -3.12 3.68 -12.89
N SER A 160 -4.32 3.17 -12.57
CA SER A 160 -4.74 2.97 -11.18
C SER A 160 -4.00 1.77 -10.57
N THR A 161 -3.09 2.03 -9.64
CA THR A 161 -2.38 1.00 -8.89
C THR A 161 -3.36 0.06 -8.19
N SER A 162 -4.26 0.58 -7.37
CA SER A 162 -5.24 -0.23 -6.65
C SER A 162 -6.14 -1.05 -7.59
N GLY A 163 -6.54 -0.48 -8.74
CA GLY A 163 -7.34 -1.17 -9.75
C GLY A 163 -6.57 -2.32 -10.45
N LEU A 164 -5.31 -2.08 -10.83
CA LEU A 164 -4.46 -3.10 -11.44
C LEU A 164 -4.14 -4.24 -10.48
N ALA A 165 -3.87 -3.91 -9.21
CA ALA A 165 -3.69 -4.91 -8.17
C ALA A 165 -4.95 -5.77 -7.97
N ALA A 166 -6.12 -5.13 -7.87
CA ALA A 166 -7.40 -5.84 -7.73
C ALA A 166 -7.69 -6.78 -8.92
N ALA A 167 -7.32 -6.38 -10.13
CA ALA A 167 -7.55 -7.18 -11.33
C ALA A 167 -6.58 -8.38 -11.47
N THR A 168 -5.35 -8.29 -10.94
CA THR A 168 -4.28 -9.24 -11.29
C THR A 168 -3.77 -10.08 -10.12
N MET A 169 -3.80 -9.56 -8.89
CA MET A 169 -3.14 -10.20 -7.73
C MET A 169 -3.78 -11.51 -7.30
N GLY A 170 -5.07 -11.72 -7.62
CA GLY A 170 -5.72 -13.00 -7.39
C GLY A 170 -5.14 -14.16 -8.22
N ILE A 171 -4.43 -13.85 -9.31
CA ILE A 171 -3.86 -14.83 -10.23
C ILE A 171 -2.33 -14.88 -10.08
N ILE A 172 -1.66 -13.73 -10.21
CA ILE A 172 -0.18 -13.68 -10.23
C ILE A 172 0.42 -13.93 -8.83
N GLY A 173 -0.28 -13.53 -7.76
CA GLY A 173 0.16 -13.78 -6.39
C GLY A 173 0.35 -15.28 -6.09
N PRO A 174 -0.68 -16.13 -6.31
CA PRO A 174 -0.54 -17.58 -6.20
C PRO A 174 0.52 -18.17 -7.13
N MET A 175 0.63 -17.69 -8.38
CA MET A 175 1.65 -18.15 -9.34
C MET A 175 3.09 -17.97 -8.82
N GLY A 176 3.34 -16.88 -8.07
CA GLY A 176 4.66 -16.64 -7.45
C GLY A 176 5.11 -17.79 -6.56
N LYS A 177 4.24 -18.27 -5.66
CA LYS A 177 4.59 -19.35 -4.73
C LYS A 177 5.06 -20.62 -5.44
N PHE A 178 4.50 -20.89 -6.62
CA PHE A 178 4.85 -22.06 -7.41
C PHE A 178 6.14 -21.90 -8.20
N ALA A 179 6.45 -20.69 -8.64
CA ALA A 179 7.75 -20.36 -9.21
C ALA A 179 8.86 -20.23 -8.15
N GLY A 180 8.60 -20.62 -6.89
CA GLY A 180 9.55 -20.48 -5.78
C GLY A 180 9.81 -19.01 -5.40
N VAL A 181 8.84 -18.13 -5.63
CA VAL A 181 8.93 -16.70 -5.34
C VAL A 181 7.87 -16.29 -4.32
N ASP A 182 8.28 -15.57 -3.28
CA ASP A 182 7.33 -15.10 -2.27
C ASP A 182 6.31 -14.11 -2.85
N PRO A 183 5.01 -14.18 -2.50
CA PRO A 183 4.00 -13.22 -2.95
C PRO A 183 4.36 -11.76 -2.64
N SER A 184 5.08 -11.49 -1.54
CA SER A 184 5.57 -10.15 -1.22
C SER A 184 6.55 -9.63 -2.28
N LEU A 185 7.36 -10.51 -2.87
CA LEU A 185 8.26 -10.15 -3.96
C LEU A 185 7.50 -9.90 -5.27
N VAL A 186 6.44 -10.67 -5.54
CA VAL A 186 5.50 -10.40 -6.65
C VAL A 186 4.85 -9.02 -6.51
N VAL A 187 4.36 -8.68 -5.31
CA VAL A 187 3.81 -7.35 -5.01
C VAL A 187 4.87 -6.27 -5.19
N THR A 188 6.11 -6.54 -4.79
CA THR A 188 7.25 -5.63 -4.97
C THR A 188 7.53 -5.39 -6.45
N ALA A 189 7.60 -6.44 -7.27
CA ALA A 189 7.78 -6.31 -8.72
C ALA A 189 6.68 -5.49 -9.37
N TYR A 190 5.43 -5.77 -9.02
CA TYR A 190 4.28 -4.99 -9.47
C TYR A 190 4.39 -3.49 -9.08
N GLN A 191 4.65 -3.20 -7.80
CA GLN A 191 4.73 -1.82 -7.30
C GLN A 191 5.92 -1.07 -7.92
N SER A 192 7.07 -1.74 -8.08
CA SER A 192 8.23 -1.18 -8.78
C SER A 192 7.90 -0.85 -10.23
N ALA A 193 7.18 -1.73 -10.95
CA ALA A 193 6.82 -1.50 -12.35
C ALA A 193 5.85 -0.32 -12.47
N SER A 194 4.83 -0.28 -11.61
CA SER A 194 3.88 0.82 -11.60
C SER A 194 4.53 2.16 -11.25
N GLY A 195 5.40 2.18 -10.22
CA GLY A 195 6.19 3.36 -9.86
C GLY A 195 7.08 3.85 -11.00
N TRP A 196 7.76 2.92 -11.67
CA TRP A 196 8.60 3.24 -12.84
C TRP A 196 7.77 3.90 -13.95
N VAL A 197 6.63 3.32 -14.31
CA VAL A 197 5.74 3.85 -15.36
C VAL A 197 5.15 5.21 -14.98
N ASN A 198 4.78 5.41 -13.72
CA ASN A 198 4.18 6.65 -13.22
C ASN A 198 5.13 7.86 -13.25
N LEU A 199 6.44 7.66 -13.45
CA LEU A 199 7.43 8.73 -13.59
C LEU A 199 7.46 9.35 -15.00
N ILE A 200 6.95 8.66 -16.02
CA ILE A 200 7.07 9.08 -17.42
C ILE A 200 5.75 9.17 -18.15
N THR A 201 4.68 8.58 -17.64
CA THR A 201 3.43 8.50 -18.40
C THR A 201 2.64 9.80 -18.41
N PRO A 202 2.02 10.16 -19.56
CA PRO A 202 1.14 11.32 -19.63
C PRO A 202 -0.17 11.11 -18.85
N THR A 203 -0.51 9.87 -18.51
CA THR A 203 -1.65 9.52 -17.66
C THR A 203 -1.38 9.76 -16.17
N SER A 204 -0.13 9.98 -15.78
CA SER A 204 0.25 10.35 -14.42
C SER A 204 -0.04 11.84 -14.17
N GLY A 205 -1.11 12.13 -13.43
CA GLY A 205 -1.49 13.50 -13.07
C GLY A 205 -0.40 14.25 -12.28
N VAL A 206 0.43 13.54 -11.52
CA VAL A 206 1.56 14.12 -10.79
C VAL A 206 2.63 14.63 -11.76
N VAL A 207 3.02 13.82 -12.75
CA VAL A 207 4.02 14.21 -13.77
C VAL A 207 3.48 15.36 -14.62
N MET A 208 2.26 15.23 -15.13
CA MET A 208 1.67 16.29 -15.97
C MET A 208 1.46 17.60 -15.21
N GLY A 209 1.05 17.53 -13.94
CA GLY A 209 0.92 18.70 -13.08
C GLY A 209 2.27 19.38 -12.80
N ALA A 210 3.30 18.60 -12.48
CA ALA A 210 4.64 19.13 -12.24
C ALA A 210 5.24 19.77 -13.50
N LEU A 211 5.10 19.13 -14.66
CA LEU A 211 5.56 19.66 -15.94
C LEU A 211 4.84 20.95 -16.34
N ALA A 212 3.53 21.05 -16.08
CA ALA A 212 2.76 22.26 -16.33
C ALA A 212 3.25 23.45 -15.47
N ILE A 213 3.56 23.22 -14.20
CA ILE A 213 4.12 24.25 -13.30
C ILE A 213 5.54 24.64 -13.73
N ALA A 214 6.34 23.66 -14.17
CA ALA A 214 7.70 23.89 -14.61
C ALA A 214 7.81 24.48 -16.02
N HIS A 215 6.69 24.58 -16.77
CA HIS A 215 6.65 24.95 -18.19
C HIS A 215 7.59 24.08 -19.06
N VAL A 216 7.61 22.77 -18.81
CA VAL A 216 8.46 21.80 -19.52
C VAL A 216 7.60 20.83 -20.33
N ASP A 217 7.93 20.67 -21.61
CA ASP A 217 7.26 19.68 -22.46
C ASP A 217 7.60 18.24 -22.05
N ILE A 218 6.64 17.33 -22.15
CA ILE A 218 6.82 15.91 -21.81
C ILE A 218 7.94 15.24 -22.62
N THR A 219 8.16 15.65 -23.86
CA THR A 219 9.24 15.13 -24.70
C THR A 219 10.62 15.52 -24.15
N VAL A 220 10.75 16.72 -23.57
CA VAL A 220 11.98 17.18 -22.91
C VAL A 220 12.18 16.38 -21.62
N TRP A 221 11.10 16.17 -20.87
CA TRP A 221 11.12 15.33 -19.67
C TRP A 221 11.58 13.90 -19.94
N TRP A 222 11.08 13.26 -21.00
CA TRP A 222 11.53 11.92 -21.38
C TRP A 222 13.01 11.86 -21.71
N LYS A 223 13.53 12.84 -22.48
CA LYS A 223 14.96 12.90 -22.80
C LYS A 223 15.81 13.09 -21.56
N PHE A 224 15.35 13.91 -20.62
CA PHE A 224 16.03 14.15 -19.35
C PHE A 224 16.04 12.90 -18.45
N THR A 225 14.88 12.24 -18.31
CA THR A 225 14.70 11.12 -17.40
C THR A 225 15.19 9.78 -17.95
N PHE A 226 15.39 9.64 -19.26
CA PHE A 226 15.74 8.36 -19.89
C PHE A 226 16.89 7.61 -19.20
N LYS A 227 17.98 8.31 -18.84
CA LYS A 227 19.12 7.70 -18.14
C LYS A 227 18.74 7.17 -16.76
N LEU A 228 17.94 7.93 -16.01
CA LEU A 228 17.41 7.51 -14.71
C LEU A 228 16.47 6.32 -14.86
N MET A 229 15.58 6.35 -15.85
CA MET A 229 14.64 5.25 -16.12
C MET A 229 15.35 3.95 -16.45
N ALA A 230 16.38 4.00 -17.31
CA ALA A 230 17.20 2.84 -17.62
C ALA A 230 17.94 2.29 -16.38
N LEU A 231 18.51 3.19 -15.58
CA LEU A 231 19.18 2.81 -14.33
C LEU A 231 18.20 2.15 -13.35
N LEU A 232 17.02 2.75 -13.14
CA LEU A 232 15.99 2.20 -12.27
C LEU A 232 15.51 0.84 -12.76
N LEU A 233 15.30 0.67 -14.07
CA LEU A 233 14.87 -0.60 -14.66
C LEU A 233 15.87 -1.73 -14.36
N ILE A 234 17.16 -1.45 -14.53
CA ILE A 234 18.23 -2.42 -14.29
C ILE A 234 18.39 -2.67 -12.79
N ALA A 235 18.40 -1.61 -11.97
CA ALA A 235 18.56 -1.72 -10.53
C ALA A 235 17.43 -2.51 -9.88
N THR A 236 16.17 -2.27 -10.27
CA THR A 236 15.03 -3.05 -9.78
C THR A 236 15.06 -4.48 -10.27
N ALA A 237 15.42 -4.74 -11.54
CA ALA A 237 15.54 -6.10 -12.05
C ALA A 237 16.63 -6.90 -11.31
N ILE A 238 17.79 -6.29 -11.03
CA ILE A 238 18.86 -6.91 -10.23
C ILE A 238 18.36 -7.17 -8.80
N PHE A 239 17.75 -6.17 -8.16
CA PHE A 239 17.23 -6.31 -6.80
C PHE A 239 16.21 -7.47 -6.70
N LEU A 240 15.23 -7.51 -7.61
CA LEU A 240 14.24 -8.58 -7.66
C LEU A 240 14.88 -9.94 -7.92
N GLY A 241 15.86 -10.01 -8.84
CA GLY A 241 16.57 -11.25 -9.13
C GLY A 241 17.36 -11.77 -7.93
N VAL A 242 18.03 -10.90 -7.18
CA VAL A 242 18.75 -11.27 -5.94
C VAL A 242 17.77 -11.74 -4.87
N MET A 243 16.69 -11.00 -4.64
CA MET A 243 15.67 -11.34 -3.64
C MET A 243 14.89 -12.62 -3.98
N ALA A 244 14.87 -13.05 -5.24
CA ALA A 244 14.24 -14.31 -5.63
C ALA A 244 15.09 -15.56 -5.32
N VAL A 245 16.36 -15.38 -4.95
CA VAL A 245 17.30 -16.48 -4.66
C VAL A 245 17.56 -16.64 -3.16
N ILE A 246 17.31 -15.59 -2.37
CA ILE A 246 17.51 -15.54 -0.91
C ILE A 246 16.19 -15.90 -0.23
#